data_AF-A0A4R4V2G7-F1
#
_entry.id   AF-A0A4R4V2G7-F1
#
_cell.length_a   1.000
_cell.length_b   1.000
_cell.length_c   1.000
_cell.angle_alpha   90.00
_cell.angle_beta   90.00
_cell.angle_gamma   90.00
#
_symmetry.space_group_name_H-M   'P 1'
#
loop_
_entity.id
_entity.type
_entity.pdbx_description
1 polymer ?
#
loop_
_entity_poly.entity_id
_entity_poly.type
_entity_poly.pdbx_seq_one_letter_code
_entity_poly.pdbx_strand_id
1 'polypeptide(L)'
;MPVLPSWLAEPLWVQFEALLPERPVYDPAHPLGCHRPRVPDRIVFDKLLQVLRFGCSYEAIVDTTCSATTLRTRRNEWIKLGIFAQLKQIAL
;
A
#
# COMPACT_ATOMS: atom_id res chain seq x y z
N MET A 1 18.32 8.81 -6.83
CA MET A 1 16.87 9.06 -6.70
C MET A 1 16.69 10.32 -5.86
N PRO A 2 15.86 11.30 -6.28
CA PRO A 2 15.53 12.42 -5.41
C PRO A 2 14.82 11.90 -4.14
N VAL A 3 15.22 12.40 -2.99
CA VAL A 3 14.60 12.05 -1.71
C VAL A 3 13.20 12.67 -1.70
N LEU A 4 12.16 11.84 -1.50
CA LEU A 4 10.80 12.33 -1.32
C LEU A 4 10.75 13.22 -0.06
N PRO A 5 10.36 14.50 -0.18
CA PRO A 5 10.19 15.36 0.98
C PRO A 5 9.15 14.78 1.94
N SER A 6 9.40 14.85 3.26
CA SER A 6 8.49 14.26 4.25
C SER A 6 7.07 14.86 4.21
N TRP A 7 6.96 16.15 3.87
CA TRP A 7 5.67 16.84 3.76
C TRP A 7 4.77 16.29 2.64
N LEU A 8 5.34 15.56 1.67
CA LEU A 8 4.60 15.00 0.53
C LEU A 8 3.96 13.65 0.85
N ALA A 9 4.36 12.98 1.94
CA ALA A 9 3.83 11.65 2.28
C ALA A 9 2.31 11.68 2.53
N GLU A 10 1.82 12.65 3.29
CA GLU A 10 0.39 12.74 3.63
C GLU A 10 -0.49 13.15 2.43
N PRO A 11 -0.15 14.18 1.63
CA PRO A 11 -0.89 14.47 0.41
C PRO A 11 -0.95 13.30 -0.57
N LEU A 12 0.15 12.56 -0.74
CA LEU A 12 0.17 11.37 -1.59
C LEU A 12 -0.73 10.26 -1.05
N TRP A 13 -0.75 10.06 0.27
CA TRP A 13 -1.68 9.11 0.88
C TRP A 13 -3.13 9.50 0.59
N VAL A 14 -3.52 10.75 0.81
CA VAL A 14 -4.91 11.21 0.60
C VAL A 14 -5.34 10.98 -0.85
N GLN A 15 -4.48 11.31 -1.82
CA GLN A 15 -4.76 11.06 -3.23
C GLN A 15 -4.84 9.57 -3.57
N PHE A 16 -3.96 8.77 -2.96
CA PHE A 16 -3.94 7.32 -3.17
C PHE A 16 -5.16 6.63 -2.56
N GLU A 17 -5.54 7.00 -1.33
CA GLU A 17 -6.69 6.47 -0.60
C GLU A 17 -7.99 6.71 -1.36
N ALA A 18 -8.15 7.89 -1.96
CA ALA A 18 -9.31 8.23 -2.79
C ALA A 18 -9.47 7.32 -4.03
N LEU A 19 -8.42 6.61 -4.45
CA LEU A 19 -8.45 5.67 -5.57
C LEU A 19 -8.65 4.21 -5.13
N LEU A 20 -8.61 3.93 -3.83
CA LEU A 20 -8.80 2.57 -3.32
C LEU A 20 -10.28 2.17 -3.46
N PRO A 21 -10.57 0.96 -3.95
CA PRO A 21 -11.94 0.46 -3.93
C PRO A 21 -12.38 0.20 -2.49
N GLU A 22 -13.68 0.31 -2.23
CA GLU A 22 -14.24 -0.17 -0.97
C GLU A 22 -13.91 -1.65 -0.78
N ARG A 23 -13.41 -1.99 0.40
CA ARG A 23 -13.10 -3.38 0.76
C ARG A 23 -13.59 -3.71 2.16
N PRO A 24 -14.29 -4.84 2.32
CA PRO A 24 -14.62 -5.34 3.64
C PRO A 24 -13.36 -5.72 4.41
N VAL A 25 -13.42 -5.57 5.74
CA VAL A 25 -12.33 -5.93 6.68
C VAL A 25 -11.94 -7.42 6.55
N TYR A 26 -12.94 -8.24 6.22
CA TYR A 26 -12.82 -9.67 5.98
C TYR A 26 -13.13 -9.99 4.52
N ASP A 27 -12.47 -11.02 3.99
CA ASP A 27 -12.77 -11.51 2.65
C ASP A 27 -14.24 -11.96 2.57
N PRO A 28 -15.04 -11.43 1.64
CA PRO A 28 -16.47 -11.75 1.56
C PRO A 28 -16.74 -13.20 1.13
N ALA A 29 -15.76 -13.87 0.53
CA ALA A 29 -15.84 -15.30 0.22
C ALA A 29 -15.53 -16.18 1.45
N HIS A 30 -15.13 -15.60 2.59
CA HIS A 30 -14.76 -16.36 3.76
C HIS A 30 -15.97 -16.68 4.67
N PRO A 31 -16.37 -17.95 4.81
CA PRO A 31 -17.66 -18.34 5.39
C PRO A 31 -17.84 -18.00 6.87
N LEU A 32 -16.74 -17.88 7.63
CA LEU A 32 -16.80 -17.62 9.08
C LEU A 32 -16.42 -16.19 9.48
N GLY A 33 -15.86 -15.39 8.58
CA GLY A 33 -15.31 -14.06 8.95
C GLY A 33 -14.21 -14.06 10.04
N CYS A 34 -13.72 -15.22 10.51
CA CYS A 34 -12.79 -15.31 11.63
C CYS A 34 -11.30 -15.27 11.26
N HIS A 35 -10.96 -15.00 9.99
CA HIS A 35 -9.55 -14.94 9.58
C HIS A 35 -8.89 -13.63 9.98
N ARG A 36 -7.55 -13.64 9.97
CA ARG A 36 -6.73 -12.46 10.23
C ARG A 36 -7.22 -11.30 9.35
N PRO A 37 -7.59 -10.15 9.93
CA PRO A 37 -7.98 -8.98 9.18
C PRO A 37 -6.92 -8.59 8.16
N ARG A 38 -7.36 -8.02 7.04
CA ARG A 38 -6.46 -7.45 6.05
C ARG A 38 -5.57 -6.38 6.71
N VAL A 39 -4.28 -6.38 6.39
CA VAL A 39 -3.38 -5.29 6.80
C VAL A 39 -3.92 -3.97 6.23
N PRO A 40 -4.06 -2.91 7.04
CA PRO A 40 -4.50 -1.60 6.58
C PRO A 40 -3.68 -1.10 5.37
N ASP A 41 -4.36 -0.58 4.36
CA ASP A 41 -3.70 -0.12 3.13
C ASP A 41 -2.71 1.02 3.43
N ARG A 42 -2.95 1.83 4.48
CA ARG A 42 -2.00 2.85 4.97
C ARG A 42 -0.64 2.27 5.36
N ILE A 43 -0.64 1.19 6.14
CA ILE A 43 0.59 0.53 6.60
C ILE A 43 1.39 0.01 5.40
N VAL A 44 0.69 -0.58 4.43
CA VAL A 44 1.31 -1.10 3.21
C VAL A 44 1.89 0.05 2.38
N PHE A 45 1.13 1.13 2.20
CA PHE A 45 1.55 2.30 1.45
C PHE A 45 2.80 2.96 2.05
N ASP A 46 2.80 3.21 3.36
CA ASP A 46 3.94 3.80 4.06
C ASP A 46 5.19 2.94 3.93
N LYS A 47 5.05 1.62 4.01
CA LYS A 47 6.15 0.67 3.78
C LYS A 47 6.66 0.71 2.34
N LEU A 48 5.78 0.80 1.33
CA LEU A 48 6.22 0.98 -0.06
C LEU A 48 6.95 2.32 -0.25
N LEU A 49 6.50 3.39 0.42
CA LEU A 49 7.17 4.69 0.39
C LEU A 49 8.58 4.61 1.01
N GLN A 50 8.75 3.83 2.09
CA GLN A 50 10.05 3.57 2.71
C GLN A 50 11.00 2.84 1.75
N VAL A 51 10.52 1.81 1.03
CA VAL A 51 11.32 1.15 -0.02
C VAL A 51 11.81 2.15 -1.06
N LEU A 52 10.93 3.04 -1.53
CA LEU A 52 11.29 4.05 -2.53
C LEU A 52 12.27 5.09 -1.97
N ARG A 53 12.10 5.51 -0.71
CA ARG A 53 12.95 6.51 -0.07
C ARG A 53 14.34 5.99 0.26
N PHE A 54 14.44 4.75 0.76
CA PHE A 54 15.69 4.18 1.26
C PHE A 54 16.39 3.28 0.24
N GLY A 55 15.71 2.87 -0.84
CA GLY A 55 16.27 1.97 -1.84
C GLY A 55 16.59 0.57 -1.31
N CYS A 56 15.86 0.12 -0.28
CA CYS A 56 16.11 -1.16 0.40
C CYS A 56 15.19 -2.28 -0.09
N SER A 57 15.47 -3.53 0.32
CA SER A 57 14.59 -4.67 0.03
C SER A 57 13.33 -4.63 0.90
N TYR A 58 12.29 -5.37 0.49
CA TYR A 58 11.09 -5.53 1.32
C TYR A 58 11.44 -6.17 2.67
N GLU A 59 12.35 -7.15 2.68
CA GLU A 59 12.83 -7.85 3.86
C GLU A 59 13.48 -6.91 4.89
N ALA A 60 14.04 -5.78 4.45
CA ALA A 60 14.66 -4.81 5.35
C ALA A 60 13.65 -3.93 6.10
N ILE A 61 12.38 -3.92 5.69
CA ILE A 61 11.33 -3.04 6.26
C ILE A 61 10.12 -3.79 6.82
N VAL A 62 10.13 -5.12 6.76
CA VAL A 62 9.07 -5.92 7.40
C VAL A 62 9.13 -5.77 8.91
N ASP A 63 7.98 -5.89 9.54
CA ASP A 63 7.85 -5.92 10.99
C ASP A 63 6.62 -6.74 11.37
N THR A 64 6.20 -6.66 12.63
CA THR A 64 5.01 -7.35 13.15
C THR A 64 3.70 -6.93 12.48
N THR A 65 3.68 -5.75 11.82
CA THR A 65 2.48 -5.20 11.18
C THR A 65 2.26 -5.73 9.77
N CYS A 66 3.32 -6.00 9.01
CA CYS A 66 3.23 -6.42 7.61
C CYS A 66 4.43 -7.23 7.15
N SER A 67 4.17 -8.36 6.49
CA SER A 67 5.20 -9.21 5.89
C SER A 67 5.56 -8.78 4.46
N ALA A 68 6.74 -9.19 3.98
CA ALA A 68 7.20 -8.88 2.62
C ALA A 68 6.27 -9.46 1.55
N THR A 69 5.69 -10.64 1.80
CA THR A 69 4.71 -11.28 0.92
C THR A 69 3.44 -10.45 0.82
N THR A 70 2.98 -9.86 1.92
CA THR A 70 1.81 -8.96 1.92
C THR A 70 2.12 -7.70 1.11
N LEU A 71 3.29 -7.08 1.29
CA LEU A 71 3.70 -5.90 0.50
C LEU A 71 3.71 -6.19 -1.00
N ARG A 72 4.33 -7.30 -1.41
CA ARG A 72 4.39 -7.71 -2.83
C ARG A 72 2.99 -7.98 -3.40
N THR A 73 2.16 -8.70 -2.66
CA THR A 73 0.79 -9.04 -3.06
C THR A 73 -0.05 -7.77 -3.23
N ARG A 74 0.02 -6.85 -2.27
CA ARG A 74 -0.73 -5.58 -2.32
C ARG A 74 -0.28 -4.66 -3.44
N ARG A 75 1.03 -4.51 -3.62
CA ARG A 75 1.58 -3.78 -4.77
C ARG A 75 1.05 -4.34 -6.09
N ASN A 76 1.10 -5.66 -6.28
CA ASN A 76 0.65 -6.30 -7.51
C ASN A 76 -0.86 -6.11 -7.73
N GLU A 77 -1.65 -6.18 -6.67
CA GLU A 77 -3.07 -5.89 -6.74
C GLU A 77 -3.35 -4.45 -7.16
N TRP A 78 -2.69 -3.46 -6.53
CA TRP A 78 -2.88 -2.05 -6.88
C TRP A 78 -2.39 -1.73 -8.30
N ILE A 79 -1.34 -2.41 -8.79
CA ILE A 79 -0.92 -2.35 -10.20
C ILE A 79 -2.03 -2.90 -11.11
N LYS A 80 -2.60 -4.06 -10.79
CA LYS A 80 -3.68 -4.67 -11.59
C LYS A 80 -4.94 -3.80 -11.63
N LEU A 81 -5.22 -3.08 -10.55
CA LEU A 81 -6.32 -2.12 -10.46
C LEU A 81 -6.03 -0.78 -11.16
N GLY A 82 -4.81 -0.57 -11.66
CA GLY A 82 -4.44 0.68 -12.34
C GLY A 82 -4.24 1.88 -11.40
N ILE A 83 -4.23 1.68 -10.09
CA ILE A 83 -4.21 2.75 -9.09
C ILE A 83 -2.98 3.63 -9.24
N PHE A 84 -1.80 3.05 -9.43
CA PHE A 84 -0.57 3.82 -9.63
C PHE A 84 -0.57 4.61 -10.95
N ALA A 85 -1.24 4.09 -11.99
CA ALA A 85 -1.37 4.80 -13.25
C ALA A 85 -2.31 6.01 -13.09
N GLN A 86 -3.42 5.85 -12.38
CA GLN A 86 -4.34 6.94 -12.05
C GLN A 86 -3.68 7.99 -11.15
N LEU A 87 -2.97 7.57 -10.10
CA LEU A 87 -2.25 8.48 -9.21
C LEU A 87 -1.24 9.34 -9.98
N LYS A 88 -0.51 8.73 -10.92
CA LYS A 88 0.42 9.45 -11.80
C LYS A 88 -0.29 10.53 -12.62
N GLN A 89 -1.50 10.28 -13.12
CA GLN A 89 -2.26 11.27 -13.90
C GLN A 89 -2.74 12.45 -13.04
N ILE A 90 -2.99 12.23 -11.75
CA ILE A 90 -3.39 13.31 -10.81
C ILE A 90 -2.20 14.21 -10.47
N ALA A 91 -0.99 13.65 -10.44
CA ALA A 91 0.23 14.35 -10.05
C ALA A 91 0.98 15.03 -11.21
N LEU A 92 0.52 14.87 -12.45
CA LEU A 92 1.06 15.50 -13.67
C LEU A 92 0.19 16.68 -14.09
#